data_AF-A0A970IP71-F1
#
_entry.id   AF-A0A970IP71-F1
#
_cell.length_a   1.000
_cell.length_b   1.000
_cell.length_c   1.000
_cell.angle_alpha   90.00
_cell.angle_beta   90.00
_cell.angle_gamma   90.00
#
_symmetry.space_group_name_H-M   'P 1'
#
loop_
_entity.id
_entity.type
_entity.pdbx_description
1 polymer ?
#
loop_
_entity_poly.entity_id
_entity_poly.type
_entity_poly.pdbx_seq_one_letter_code
_entity_poly.pdbx_strand_id
1 'polypeptide(L)'
;MEERVRALLREIEASHRQILGDKLTGLYVHGSLAFGCFRWETGDIDYLIVVKEPLSTPEKVELIEALLRIDRAAPPKGLEMSVVLEQHCRDFVYPTPFDLHFSNLHKEKARQDPAAYCGWMHGEDKDLAAHFAVVREVGFALFGAPVEEVFAPVPREAFLDSLRYDIADAADGMKDNP
;
A
#
# COMPACT_ATOMS: atom_id res chain seq x y z
N MET A 1 5.48 2.13 19.38
CA MET A 1 4.33 1.50 18.71
C MET A 1 3.47 0.75 19.71
N GLU A 2 2.19 1.09 19.76
CA GLU A 2 1.18 0.51 20.67
C GLU A 2 0.92 -0.98 20.37
N GLU A 3 0.46 -1.75 21.36
CA GLU A 3 0.26 -3.20 21.19
C GLU A 3 -0.82 -3.54 20.16
N ARG A 4 -1.91 -2.76 20.09
CA ARG A 4 -2.96 -2.96 19.07
C ARG A 4 -2.42 -2.84 17.64
N VAL A 5 -1.51 -1.88 17.40
CA VAL A 5 -0.86 -1.70 16.11
C VAL A 5 0.05 -2.89 15.82
N ARG A 6 0.85 -3.34 16.79
CA ARG A 6 1.71 -4.52 16.63
C ARG A 6 0.90 -5.77 16.31
N ALA A 7 -0.23 -5.97 16.98
CA ALA A 7 -1.12 -7.10 16.72
C ALA A 7 -1.69 -7.06 15.29
N LEU A 8 -2.15 -5.89 14.85
CA LEU A 8 -2.66 -5.67 13.50
C LEU A 8 -1.60 -5.95 12.43
N LEU A 9 -0.37 -5.45 12.61
CA LEU A 9 0.73 -5.69 11.68
C LEU A 9 1.12 -7.17 11.60
N ARG A 10 1.08 -7.91 12.72
CA ARG A 10 1.30 -9.37 12.73
C ARG A 10 0.20 -10.12 11.98
N GLU A 11 -1.06 -9.68 12.11
CA GLU A 11 -2.18 -10.29 11.39
C GLU A 11 -2.07 -10.04 9.88
N ILE A 12 -1.72 -8.81 9.48
CA ILE A 12 -1.40 -8.45 8.10
C ILE A 12 -0.28 -9.35 7.58
N GLU A 13 0.86 -9.40 8.28
CA GLU A 13 2.01 -10.20 7.86
C GLU A 13 1.63 -11.68 7.67
N ALA A 14 1.01 -12.30 8.68
CA ALA A 14 0.63 -13.71 8.64
C ALA A 14 -0.35 -14.01 7.50
N SER A 15 -1.39 -13.19 7.33
CA SER A 15 -2.41 -13.38 6.29
C SER A 15 -1.80 -13.27 4.89
N HIS A 16 -1.01 -12.23 4.64
CA HIS A 16 -0.47 -11.98 3.30
C HIS A 16 0.60 -13.01 2.93
N ARG A 17 1.42 -13.46 3.90
CA ARG A 17 2.37 -14.55 3.69
C ARG A 17 1.68 -15.87 3.35
N GLN A 18 0.55 -16.17 4.00
CA GLN A 18 -0.23 -17.37 3.71
C GLN A 18 -0.81 -17.35 2.29
N ILE A 19 -1.30 -16.20 1.84
CA ILE A 19 -1.95 -16.06 0.52
C ILE A 19 -0.91 -16.08 -0.61
N LEU A 20 0.19 -15.34 -0.44
CA LEU A 20 1.14 -15.08 -1.52
C LEU A 20 2.33 -16.05 -1.56
N GLY A 21 2.61 -16.74 -0.46
CA GLY A 21 3.68 -17.74 -0.37
C GLY A 21 5.01 -17.23 -0.96
N ASP A 22 5.57 -18.00 -1.89
CA ASP A 22 6.88 -17.73 -2.50
C ASP A 22 6.88 -16.52 -3.46
N LYS A 23 5.70 -16.03 -3.89
CA LYS A 23 5.59 -14.81 -4.71
C LYS A 23 5.88 -13.54 -3.91
N LEU A 24 5.70 -13.57 -2.60
CA LEU A 24 5.93 -12.42 -1.73
C LEU A 24 7.42 -12.15 -1.56
N THR A 25 7.89 -11.00 -2.05
CA THR A 25 9.24 -10.50 -1.79
C THR A 25 9.29 -9.80 -0.43
N GLY A 26 8.29 -8.98 -0.11
CA GLY A 26 8.22 -8.31 1.19
C GLY A 26 6.99 -7.45 1.41
N LEU A 27 6.83 -7.03 2.67
CA LEU A 27 5.79 -6.14 3.17
C LEU A 27 6.46 -4.95 3.84
N TYR A 28 6.20 -3.73 3.38
CA TYR A 28 6.93 -2.54 3.79
C TYR A 28 5.98 -1.45 4.25
N VAL A 29 6.14 -1.02 5.50
CA VAL A 29 5.31 0.03 6.09
C VAL A 29 5.94 1.39 5.81
N HIS A 30 5.09 2.36 5.44
CA HIS A 30 5.46 3.76 5.29
C HIS A 30 4.48 4.66 6.06
N GLY A 31 4.42 5.93 5.65
CA GLY A 31 3.48 6.89 6.18
C GLY A 31 3.72 7.20 7.66
N SER A 32 2.64 7.55 8.36
CA SER A 32 2.74 8.11 9.72
C SER A 32 3.35 7.13 10.74
N LEU A 33 3.22 5.81 10.52
CA LEU A 33 3.88 4.78 11.33
C LEU A 33 5.39 4.81 11.17
N ALA A 34 5.88 4.88 9.93
CA ALA A 34 7.30 4.97 9.63
C ALA A 34 7.92 6.28 10.17
N PHE A 35 7.20 7.39 10.05
CA PHE A 35 7.61 8.68 10.63
C PHE A 35 7.55 8.75 12.16
N GLY A 36 6.97 7.74 12.83
CA GLY A 36 6.82 7.73 14.29
C GLY A 36 5.81 8.74 14.84
N CYS A 37 4.93 9.29 13.97
CA CYS A 37 3.92 10.29 14.32
C CYS A 37 2.48 9.77 14.23
N PHE A 38 2.29 8.48 13.97
CA PHE A 38 0.99 7.80 13.92
C PHE A 38 0.16 8.03 15.19
N ARG A 39 -1.14 8.28 14.98
CA ARG A 39 -2.17 8.31 16.02
C ARG A 39 -3.35 7.47 15.55
N TRP A 40 -3.81 6.55 16.37
CA TRP A 40 -4.85 5.61 15.98
C TRP A 40 -6.16 6.29 15.58
N GLU A 41 -6.50 7.40 16.22
CA GLU A 41 -7.79 8.05 16.02
C GLU A 41 -7.87 8.78 14.68
N THR A 42 -6.72 9.11 14.08
CA THR A 42 -6.62 9.97 12.88
C THR A 42 -5.73 9.41 11.78
N GLY A 43 -4.97 8.35 12.05
CA GLY A 43 -4.02 7.74 11.12
C GLY A 43 -4.54 6.44 10.56
N ASP A 44 -4.15 6.17 9.33
CA ASP A 44 -4.24 4.90 8.61
C ASP A 44 -2.94 4.11 8.75
N ILE A 45 -3.00 2.86 8.32
CA ILE A 45 -1.83 1.97 8.21
C ILE A 45 -1.48 1.86 6.74
N ASP A 46 -0.39 2.49 6.34
CA ASP A 46 0.08 2.54 4.96
C ASP A 46 1.19 1.51 4.73
N TYR A 47 1.00 0.63 3.76
CA TYR A 47 2.01 -0.37 3.43
C TYR A 47 2.01 -0.81 1.97
N LEU A 48 3.18 -1.22 1.50
CA LEU A 48 3.39 -1.80 0.17
C LEU A 48 3.60 -3.30 0.28
N ILE A 49 3.03 -4.03 -0.68
CA ILE A 49 3.31 -5.43 -0.92
C ILE A 49 4.18 -5.52 -2.17
N VAL A 50 5.37 -6.09 -2.04
CA VAL A 50 6.26 -6.32 -3.17
C VAL A 50 6.20 -7.78 -3.55
N VAL A 51 5.86 -8.06 -4.80
CA VAL A 51 5.76 -9.43 -5.34
C VAL A 51 6.68 -9.64 -6.55
N LYS A 52 7.13 -10.87 -6.74
CA LYS A 52 8.03 -11.24 -7.85
C LYS A 52 7.33 -11.25 -9.21
N GLU A 53 6.05 -11.58 -9.22
CA GLU A 53 5.24 -11.74 -10.42
C GLU A 53 3.80 -11.25 -10.18
N PRO A 54 3.04 -10.88 -11.23
CA PRO A 54 1.67 -10.41 -11.09
C PRO A 54 0.76 -11.40 -10.38
N LEU A 55 -0.18 -10.87 -9.60
CA LEU A 55 -1.22 -11.63 -8.93
C LEU A 55 -2.24 -12.14 -9.92
N SER A 56 -2.63 -13.39 -9.73
CA SER A 56 -3.82 -13.96 -10.36
C SER A 56 -5.09 -13.35 -9.75
N THR A 57 -6.19 -13.36 -10.50
CA THR A 57 -7.49 -12.88 -9.99
C THR A 57 -7.90 -13.53 -8.67
N PRO A 58 -7.75 -14.86 -8.46
CA PRO A 58 -8.04 -15.47 -7.16
C PRO A 58 -7.18 -14.91 -6.01
N GLU A 59 -5.88 -14.70 -6.23
CA GLU A 59 -4.99 -14.11 -5.21
C GLU A 59 -5.40 -12.67 -4.88
N LYS A 60 -5.75 -11.86 -5.88
CA LYS A 60 -6.26 -10.49 -5.66
C LYS A 60 -7.53 -10.52 -4.80
N VAL A 61 -8.49 -11.38 -5.14
CA VAL A 61 -9.74 -11.51 -4.39
C VAL A 61 -9.48 -11.96 -2.96
N GLU A 62 -8.62 -12.97 -2.76
CA GLU A 62 -8.31 -13.49 -1.43
C GLU A 62 -7.61 -12.43 -0.54
N LEU A 63 -6.72 -11.63 -1.13
CA LEU A 63 -6.12 -10.47 -0.46
C LEU A 63 -7.16 -9.43 -0.04
N ILE A 64 -8.07 -9.05 -0.93
CA ILE A 64 -9.12 -8.07 -0.63
C ILE A 64 -10.06 -8.59 0.46
N GLU A 65 -10.46 -9.85 0.40
CA GLU A 65 -11.29 -10.45 1.43
C GLU A 65 -10.55 -10.51 2.79
N ALA A 66 -9.26 -10.80 2.79
CA ALA A 66 -8.44 -10.74 4.00
C ALA A 66 -8.36 -9.33 4.58
N LEU A 67 -8.11 -8.33 3.73
CA LEU A 67 -8.11 -6.92 4.11
C LEU A 67 -9.44 -6.48 4.73
N LEU A 68 -10.58 -6.85 4.13
CA LEU A 68 -11.91 -6.55 4.67
C LEU A 68 -12.20 -7.22 6.02
N ARG A 69 -11.55 -8.36 6.32
CA ARG A 69 -11.63 -9.00 7.64
C ARG A 69 -10.78 -8.24 8.66
N ILE A 70 -9.52 -7.97 8.31
CA ILE A 70 -8.53 -7.28 9.16
C ILE A 70 -8.96 -5.85 9.48
N ASP A 71 -9.55 -5.15 8.50
CA ASP A 71 -10.02 -3.78 8.62
C ASP A 71 -11.01 -3.56 9.78
N ARG A 72 -11.72 -4.61 10.21
CA ARG A 72 -12.60 -4.54 11.40
C ARG A 72 -11.86 -4.21 12.69
N ALA A 73 -10.56 -4.51 12.75
CA ALA A 73 -9.67 -4.20 13.86
C ALA A 73 -8.71 -3.03 13.55
N ALA A 74 -8.81 -2.42 12.37
CA ALA A 74 -7.96 -1.32 11.93
C ALA A 74 -8.37 0.02 12.58
N PRO A 75 -7.51 1.05 12.49
CA PRO A 75 -7.86 2.42 12.84
C PRO A 75 -9.12 2.90 12.09
N PRO A 76 -9.87 3.90 12.60
CA PRO A 76 -11.04 4.45 11.91
C PRO A 76 -10.74 4.99 10.50
N LYS A 77 -9.53 5.50 10.26
CA LYS A 77 -9.11 5.95 8.92
C LYS A 77 -8.86 4.77 7.97
N GLY A 78 -8.58 3.58 8.51
CA GLY A 78 -8.52 2.31 7.80
C GLY A 78 -7.10 1.86 7.46
N LEU A 79 -7.02 1.11 6.37
CA LEU A 79 -5.78 0.58 5.80
C LEU A 79 -5.62 1.15 4.39
N GLU A 80 -4.38 1.40 4.00
CA GLU A 80 -4.00 1.69 2.63
C GLU A 80 -2.90 0.73 2.18
N MET A 81 -3.12 0.09 1.03
CA MET A 81 -2.26 -0.96 0.52
C MET A 81 -2.11 -0.86 -0.99
N SER A 82 -0.88 -0.95 -1.49
CA SER A 82 -0.60 -1.16 -2.91
C SER A 82 0.31 -2.36 -3.14
N VAL A 83 -0.04 -3.20 -4.11
CA VAL A 83 0.79 -4.31 -4.61
C VAL A 83 1.57 -3.84 -5.82
N VAL A 84 2.89 -3.99 -5.75
CA VAL A 84 3.82 -3.59 -6.81
C VAL A 84 4.76 -4.74 -7.15
N LEU A 85 5.23 -4.78 -8.39
CA LEU A 85 6.23 -5.75 -8.80
C LEU A 85 7.61 -5.33 -8.31
N GLU A 86 8.40 -6.31 -7.86
CA GLU A 86 9.77 -6.11 -7.39
C GLU A 86 10.64 -5.41 -8.45
N GLN A 87 10.46 -5.76 -9.72
CA GLN A 87 11.18 -5.12 -10.83
C GLN A 87 10.93 -3.59 -10.88
N HIS A 88 9.72 -3.12 -10.56
CA HIS A 88 9.41 -1.68 -10.58
C HIS A 88 9.96 -0.95 -9.35
N CYS A 89 10.27 -1.69 -8.28
CA CYS A 89 10.92 -1.13 -7.09
C CYS A 89 12.43 -0.98 -7.29
N ARG A 90 13.06 -1.97 -7.96
CA ARG A 90 14.50 -1.99 -8.25
C ARG A 90 14.88 -1.15 -9.45
N ASP A 91 14.14 -1.30 -10.55
CA ASP A 91 14.29 -0.54 -11.78
C ASP A 91 13.14 0.48 -11.85
N PHE A 92 13.26 1.54 -11.03
CA PHE A 92 12.18 2.50 -10.82
C PHE A 92 11.62 3.05 -12.15
N VAL A 93 10.29 3.02 -12.27
CA VAL A 93 9.51 3.52 -13.40
C VAL A 93 8.46 4.53 -12.93
N TYR A 94 8.17 5.55 -13.75
CA TYR A 94 7.24 6.62 -13.42
C TYR A 94 6.36 7.02 -14.61
N PRO A 95 5.01 7.11 -14.45
CA PRO A 95 4.22 6.69 -13.28
C PRO A 95 4.41 5.22 -12.92
N THR A 96 4.24 4.84 -11.64
CA THR A 96 4.62 3.50 -11.17
C THR A 96 3.46 2.53 -11.38
N PRO A 97 3.65 1.39 -12.06
CA PRO A 97 2.59 0.40 -12.20
C PRO A 97 2.31 -0.34 -10.89
N PHE A 98 1.03 -0.50 -10.56
CA PHE A 98 0.54 -1.34 -9.47
C PHE A 98 -0.41 -2.42 -9.98
N ASP A 99 -0.40 -3.55 -9.31
CA ASP A 99 -1.19 -4.71 -9.69
C ASP A 99 -2.51 -4.81 -8.91
N LEU A 100 -2.54 -4.23 -7.71
CA LEU A 100 -3.74 -4.09 -6.89
C LEU A 100 -3.54 -2.91 -5.94
N HIS A 101 -4.60 -2.15 -5.66
CA HIS A 101 -4.61 -1.11 -4.64
C HIS A 101 -5.85 -1.30 -3.77
N PHE A 102 -5.77 -0.93 -2.50
CA PHE A 102 -6.89 -0.89 -1.57
C PHE A 102 -6.76 0.33 -0.67
N SER A 103 -7.88 1.03 -0.49
CA SER A 103 -8.02 2.11 0.48
C SER A 103 -9.45 2.17 0.98
N ASN A 104 -9.67 2.83 2.11
CA ASN A 104 -11.00 2.96 2.71
C ASN A 104 -12.03 3.62 1.77
N LEU A 105 -11.58 4.48 0.84
CA LEU A 105 -12.42 5.08 -0.21
C LEU A 105 -13.05 4.04 -1.14
N HIS A 106 -12.36 2.92 -1.37
CA HIS A 106 -12.78 1.86 -2.28
C HIS A 106 -13.47 0.68 -1.58
N LYS A 107 -13.54 0.72 -0.26
CA LYS A 107 -13.99 -0.39 0.59
C LYS A 107 -15.38 -0.93 0.27
N GLU A 108 -16.35 -0.04 0.01
CA GLU A 108 -17.71 -0.48 -0.31
C GLU A 108 -17.78 -1.18 -1.68
N LYS A 109 -17.02 -0.71 -2.67
CA LYS A 109 -16.91 -1.38 -3.98
C LYS A 109 -16.26 -2.76 -3.83
N ALA A 110 -15.16 -2.82 -3.08
CA ALA A 110 -14.44 -4.05 -2.77
C ALA A 110 -15.32 -5.07 -2.02
N ARG A 111 -16.20 -4.61 -1.13
CA ARG A 111 -17.13 -5.46 -0.38
C ARG A 111 -18.28 -6.01 -1.22
N GLN A 112 -18.82 -5.19 -2.14
CA GLN A 112 -19.97 -5.58 -2.95
C GLN A 112 -19.63 -6.64 -3.99
N ASP A 113 -18.51 -6.46 -4.69
CA ASP A 113 -18.03 -7.40 -5.70
C ASP A 113 -16.49 -7.39 -5.73
N PRO A 114 -15.83 -8.22 -4.89
CA PRO A 114 -14.38 -8.31 -4.86
C PRO A 114 -13.77 -8.69 -6.21
N ALA A 115 -14.44 -9.53 -6.99
CA ALA A 115 -13.92 -10.00 -8.27
C ALA A 115 -13.95 -8.88 -9.32
N ALA A 116 -15.07 -8.16 -9.43
CA ALA A 116 -15.15 -6.98 -10.29
C ALA A 116 -14.14 -5.93 -9.83
N TYR A 117 -14.04 -5.67 -8.52
CA TYR A 117 -13.07 -4.74 -7.95
C TYR A 117 -11.63 -5.05 -8.37
N CYS A 118 -11.19 -6.29 -8.19
CA CYS A 118 -9.86 -6.74 -8.59
C CYS A 118 -9.65 -6.71 -10.11
N GLY A 119 -10.74 -6.79 -10.89
CA GLY A 119 -10.70 -6.73 -12.35
C GLY A 119 -10.44 -5.33 -12.93
N TRP A 120 -10.71 -4.26 -12.18
CA TRP A 120 -10.45 -2.88 -12.63
C TRP A 120 -9.42 -2.13 -11.79
N MET A 121 -9.13 -2.59 -10.57
CA MET A 121 -8.20 -1.92 -9.66
C MET A 121 -6.74 -2.32 -9.94
N HIS A 122 -6.24 -1.88 -11.08
CA HIS A 122 -4.84 -2.01 -11.49
C HIS A 122 -4.50 -0.85 -12.43
N GLY A 123 -3.22 -0.53 -12.60
CA GLY A 123 -2.82 0.53 -13.52
C GLY A 123 -1.53 1.17 -13.11
N GLU A 124 -1.45 2.49 -13.29
CA GLU A 124 -0.31 3.30 -12.90
C GLU A 124 -0.74 4.33 -11.87
N ASP A 125 0.16 4.62 -10.93
CA ASP A 125 -0.05 5.59 -9.87
C ASP A 125 1.19 6.48 -9.72
N LYS A 126 0.94 7.79 -9.68
CA LYS A 126 1.98 8.79 -9.49
C LYS A 126 2.42 8.88 -8.03
N ASP A 127 1.54 8.60 -7.07
CA ASP A 127 1.78 8.75 -5.64
C ASP A 127 2.74 7.71 -5.09
N LEU A 128 2.84 6.57 -5.77
CA LEU A 128 3.84 5.55 -5.48
C LEU A 128 5.28 6.06 -5.54
N ALA A 129 5.60 7.11 -6.29
CA ALA A 129 6.93 7.71 -6.25
C ALA A 129 7.24 8.32 -4.87
N ALA A 130 6.26 8.98 -4.24
CA ALA A 130 6.39 9.46 -2.87
C ALA A 130 6.42 8.30 -1.86
N HIS A 131 5.55 7.29 -2.04
CA HIS A 131 5.53 6.13 -1.15
C HIS A 131 6.86 5.38 -1.16
N PHE A 132 7.45 5.13 -2.33
CA PHE A 132 8.74 4.45 -2.45
C PHE A 132 9.87 5.26 -1.82
N ALA A 133 9.87 6.58 -2.02
CA ALA A 133 10.84 7.47 -1.37
C ALA A 133 10.73 7.41 0.15
N VAL A 134 9.51 7.46 0.71
CA VAL A 134 9.28 7.36 2.16
C VAL A 134 9.66 5.98 2.70
N VAL A 135 9.27 4.89 2.02
CA VAL A 135 9.67 3.52 2.41
C VAL A 135 11.18 3.42 2.52
N ARG A 136 11.89 3.95 1.52
CA ARG A 136 13.35 3.85 1.44
C ARG A 136 14.06 4.68 2.53
N GLU A 137 13.55 5.87 2.83
CA GLU A 137 14.23 6.79 3.77
C GLU A 137 13.90 6.51 5.24
N VAL A 138 12.66 6.13 5.54
CA VAL A 138 12.18 5.98 6.93
C VAL A 138 11.28 4.76 7.16
N GLY A 139 10.89 4.06 6.10
CA GLY A 139 10.07 2.86 6.18
C GLY A 139 10.79 1.69 6.82
N PHE A 140 10.02 0.64 7.07
CA PHE A 140 10.56 -0.61 7.62
C PHE A 140 9.85 -1.82 7.04
N ALA A 141 10.60 -2.92 6.91
CA ALA A 141 10.06 -4.21 6.51
C ALA A 141 9.33 -4.88 7.69
N LEU A 142 8.08 -5.31 7.47
CA LEU A 142 7.43 -6.31 8.31
C LEU A 142 7.95 -7.72 7.98
N PHE A 143 8.21 -7.94 6.69
CA PHE A 143 8.71 -9.18 6.14
C PHE A 143 9.49 -8.88 4.86
N GLY A 144 10.51 -9.67 4.55
CA GLY A 144 11.31 -9.56 3.33
C GLY A 144 12.72 -9.01 3.56
N ALA A 145 13.37 -8.64 2.46
CA ALA A 145 14.70 -8.04 2.48
C ALA A 145 14.68 -6.61 3.05
N PRO A 146 15.83 -6.05 3.44
CA PRO A 146 15.95 -4.64 3.82
C PRO A 146 15.41 -3.68 2.72
N VAL A 147 14.87 -2.53 3.13
CA VAL A 147 14.23 -1.57 2.20
C VAL A 147 15.20 -1.10 1.11
N GLU A 148 16.45 -0.89 1.46
CA GLU A 148 17.54 -0.45 0.58
C GLU A 148 17.95 -1.48 -0.48
N GLU A 149 17.61 -2.77 -0.29
CA GLU A 149 17.88 -3.83 -1.27
C GLU A 149 16.74 -3.97 -2.29
N VAL A 150 15.54 -3.48 -1.96
CA VAL A 150 14.33 -3.63 -2.80
C VAL A 150 13.95 -2.34 -3.50
N PHE A 151 14.09 -1.19 -2.82
CA PHE A 151 13.70 0.12 -3.34
C PHE A 151 14.92 0.92 -3.78
N ALA A 152 15.05 1.12 -5.08
CA ALA A 152 16.04 2.02 -5.63
C ALA A 152 15.72 3.49 -5.28
N PRO A 153 16.74 4.39 -5.28
CA PRO A 153 16.50 5.82 -5.11
C PRO A 153 15.52 6.35 -6.16
N VAL A 154 14.47 7.03 -5.70
CA VAL A 154 13.49 7.69 -6.58
C VAL A 154 14.09 8.99 -7.14
N PRO A 155 14.06 9.21 -8.47
CA PRO A 155 14.49 10.48 -9.06
C PRO A 155 13.71 11.67 -8.49
N ARG A 156 14.43 12.75 -8.16
CA ARG A 156 13.84 13.96 -7.55
C ARG A 156 12.69 14.54 -8.37
N GLU A 157 12.76 14.46 -9.69
CA GLU A 157 11.72 14.96 -10.59
C GLU A 157 10.41 14.19 -10.45
N ALA A 158 10.48 12.85 -10.39
CA ALA A 158 9.31 11.99 -10.17
C ALA A 158 8.70 12.22 -8.78
N PHE A 159 9.54 12.34 -7.74
CA PHE A 159 9.08 12.66 -6.39
C PHE A 159 8.35 14.01 -6.33
N LEU A 160 8.91 15.05 -6.96
CA LEU A 160 8.27 16.37 -6.98
C LEU A 160 6.98 16.40 -7.81
N ASP A 161 6.91 15.65 -8.92
CA ASP A 161 5.68 15.54 -9.71
C ASP A 161 4.57 14.83 -8.92
N SER A 162 4.93 13.76 -8.20
CA SER A 162 4.03 13.06 -7.27
C SER A 162 3.46 14.00 -6.21
N LEU A 163 4.30 14.75 -5.49
CA LEU A 163 3.81 15.70 -4.47
C LEU A 163 2.90 16.79 -5.05
N ARG A 164 3.18 17.27 -6.27
CA ARG A 164 2.32 18.26 -6.93
C ARG A 164 0.98 17.67 -7.32
N TYR A 165 0.98 16.42 -7.77
CA TYR A 165 -0.22 15.68 -8.13
C TYR A 165 -1.12 15.48 -6.91
N ASP A 166 -0.57 14.97 -5.80
CA ASP A 166 -1.29 14.77 -4.53
C ASP A 166 -1.91 16.07 -3.98
N ILE A 167 -1.16 17.18 -3.99
CA ILE A 167 -1.69 18.49 -3.57
C ILE A 167 -2.86 18.95 -4.47
N ALA A 168 -2.76 18.73 -5.78
CA ALA A 168 -3.80 19.11 -6.73
C ALA A 168 -5.06 18.25 -6.54
N ASP A 169 -4.89 16.94 -6.39
CA ASP A 169 -5.99 15.99 -6.16
C ASP A 169 -6.72 16.30 -4.85
N ALA A 170 -5.98 16.54 -3.77
CA ALA A 170 -6.55 16.94 -2.48
C ALA A 170 -7.34 18.26 -2.58
N ALA A 171 -6.86 19.23 -3.35
CA ALA A 171 -7.54 20.51 -3.55
C ALA A 171 -8.84 20.38 -4.37
N ASP A 172 -8.92 19.41 -5.27
CA ASP A 172 -10.13 19.12 -6.04
C ASP A 172 -11.11 18.27 -5.25
N GLY A 173 -10.66 17.26 -4.50
CA GLY A 173 -11.50 16.45 -3.62
C GLY A 173 -12.16 17.25 -2.49
N MET A 174 -11.53 18.33 -2.02
CA MET A 174 -12.14 19.28 -1.06
C MET A 174 -13.33 20.07 -1.63
N LYS A 175 -13.46 20.20 -2.95
CA LYS A 175 -14.60 20.92 -3.57
C LYS A 175 -15.87 20.06 -3.63
N ASP A 176 -15.71 18.75 -3.67
CA ASP A 176 -16.82 17.79 -3.82
C ASP A 176 -17.36 17.26 -2.48
N ASN A 177 -16.81 17.72 -1.34
CA ASN A 177 -17.28 17.36 0.00
C ASN A 177 -17.31 18.57 0.96
N PRO A 178 -18.30 19.49 0.81
CA PRO A 178 -18.48 20.65 1.68
C PRO A 178 -19.03 20.33 3.07
#